data_AF-A0A3E2NBV6-F1
#
_entry.id   AF-A0A3E2NBV6-F1
#
_cell.length_a   1.000
_cell.length_b   1.000
_cell.length_c   1.000
_cell.angle_alpha   90.00
_cell.angle_beta   90.00
_cell.angle_gamma   90.00
#
_symmetry.space_group_name_H-M   'P 1'
#
loop_
_entity.id
_entity.type
_entity.pdbx_description
1 polymer ?
#
loop_
_entity_poly.entity_id
_entity_poly.type
_entity_poly.pdbx_seq_one_letter_code
_entity_poly.pdbx_strand_id
1 'polypeptide(L)'
;MEYSQINTITKYGPDDYSLWTLTLPRDQIGEIRQGTPVVEGDMRRVFEEIRSVDYQPESVCNFVLPQSEGLRLFRVDMGEDFAYGNRHNGCSVRGSREEIVAELREVLKGQGYHLYGNAHFQNVDVLEILQKIVEHNTDYYKTDFEYDIEKLREAAADRNAERHFFWMSRGGGTWCFAEPEVYIRNTSQHNTWNYYGGSKSEHVKTFWIELKGMRDEKVMGDIVEMDYQKHLDYLCTHSFEPSAVEIVFKNPNDVRTFSYQEYDQNFQSIAQRYGTVERVSFRVADPYELSRAVIEAHGLFWDATEPMKIDDYVKRLDRDRLHDHGYTADDLVLTGPLDAEKAVKNALACYALSPDGSKEMIADRDDFQKHQYRGALFGMTMEERDTLQYFKQDCIPLFSHGEMREICSLAVQAGMENNPEKAPLLDRIIHKAECAMSKAETKSALEQEHEFEMEDRE
;
A
#
# COMPACT_ATOMS: atom_id res chain seq x y z
N MET A 1 3.93 6.32 26.00
CA MET A 1 4.64 7.37 25.25
C MET A 1 5.10 6.72 23.97
N GLU A 2 4.55 7.16 22.84
CA GLU A 2 4.85 6.59 21.52
C GLU A 2 6.07 7.29 20.93
N TYR A 3 6.88 6.53 20.20
CA TYR A 3 8.13 7.02 19.61
C TYR A 3 8.11 6.80 18.11
N SER A 4 8.76 7.69 17.37
CA SER A 4 8.97 7.56 15.93
C SER A 4 10.38 8.00 15.53
N GLN A 5 10.80 7.58 14.35
CA GLN A 5 12.09 7.98 13.80
C GLN A 5 12.00 9.36 13.15
N ILE A 6 13.03 10.19 13.35
CA ILE A 6 13.18 11.50 12.72
C ILE A 6 14.64 11.69 12.28
N ASN A 7 14.84 12.45 11.20
CA ASN A 7 16.12 12.58 10.53
C ASN A 7 16.70 13.98 10.74
N THR A 8 17.98 14.07 11.07
CA THR A 8 18.73 15.33 11.14
C THR A 8 19.90 15.32 10.17
N ILE A 9 20.18 16.46 9.55
CA ILE A 9 21.31 16.60 8.63
C ILE A 9 22.25 17.70 9.10
N THR A 10 23.53 17.37 9.23
CA THR A 10 24.59 18.33 9.55
C THR A 10 25.56 18.42 8.38
N LYS A 11 26.00 19.63 8.04
CA LYS A 11 26.99 19.89 7.00
C LYS A 11 28.30 20.36 7.65
N TYR A 12 29.40 19.68 7.39
CA TYR A 12 30.72 20.04 7.91
C TYR A 12 31.61 20.72 6.88
N GLY A 13 31.32 20.52 5.59
CA GLY A 13 32.08 21.11 4.50
C GLY A 13 31.29 21.16 3.19
N PRO A 14 31.94 21.52 2.06
CA PRO A 14 31.27 21.61 0.76
C PRO A 14 30.58 20.31 0.32
N ASP A 15 31.23 19.16 0.58
CA ASP A 15 30.78 17.82 0.21
C ASP A 15 30.97 16.82 1.37
N ASP A 16 30.65 17.26 2.59
CA ASP A 16 30.82 16.47 3.81
C ASP A 16 29.61 16.70 4.72
N TYR A 17 28.77 15.68 4.80
CA TYR A 17 27.47 15.72 5.49
C TYR A 17 27.36 14.52 6.43
N SER A 18 26.60 14.68 7.52
CA SER A 18 26.11 13.55 8.32
C SER A 18 24.61 13.53 8.40
N LEU A 19 24.02 12.36 8.21
CA LEU A 19 22.64 12.05 8.52
C LEU A 19 22.60 11.32 9.87
N TRP A 20 21.82 11.84 10.79
CA TRP A 20 21.56 11.19 12.07
C TRP A 20 20.06 10.93 12.23
N THR A 21 19.72 9.65 12.24
CA THR A 21 18.37 9.14 12.44
C THR A 21 18.17 8.88 13.92
N LEU A 22 17.25 9.61 14.53
CA LEU A 22 16.92 9.61 15.95
C LEU A 22 15.57 8.92 16.18
N THR A 23 15.37 8.34 17.35
CA THR A 23 14.03 7.93 17.83
C THR A 23 13.58 8.91 18.91
N LEU A 24 12.59 9.74 18.63
CA LEU A 24 12.05 10.75 19.56
C LEU A 24 10.58 10.46 19.91
N PRO A 25 10.09 10.96 21.04
CA PRO A 25 8.67 10.99 21.34
C PRO A 25 7.86 11.63 20.20
N ARG A 26 6.73 11.02 19.80
CA ARG A 26 5.91 11.51 18.67
C ARG A 26 5.31 12.89 18.90
N ASP A 27 4.97 13.23 20.14
CA ASP A 27 4.52 14.57 20.55
C ASP A 27 5.60 15.62 20.24
N GLN A 28 6.85 15.34 20.58
CA GLN A 28 7.98 16.21 20.26
C GLN A 28 8.18 16.36 18.73
N ILE A 29 8.01 15.27 17.96
CA ILE A 29 8.06 15.33 16.49
C ILE A 29 6.90 16.18 15.94
N GLY A 30 5.71 16.04 16.51
CA GLY A 30 4.54 16.86 16.20
C GLY A 30 4.79 18.35 16.43
N GLU A 31 5.40 18.72 17.55
CA GLU A 31 5.79 20.10 17.85
C GLU A 31 6.78 20.65 16.81
N ILE A 32 7.78 19.86 16.41
CA ILE A 32 8.72 20.24 15.34
C ILE A 32 7.96 20.49 14.02
N ARG A 33 7.04 19.60 13.65
CA ARG A 33 6.22 19.71 12.42
C ARG A 33 5.31 20.94 12.39
N GLN A 34 4.84 21.40 13.55
CA GLN A 34 4.01 22.60 13.69
C GLN A 34 4.82 23.91 13.61
N GLY A 35 6.15 23.82 13.71
CA GLY A 35 7.04 24.96 13.56
C GLY A 35 7.01 25.59 12.15
N THR A 36 7.68 26.71 11.98
CA THR A 36 7.88 27.31 10.64
C THR A 36 9.11 26.67 9.98
N PRO A 37 8.96 26.03 8.80
CA PRO A 37 10.10 25.46 8.10
C PRO A 37 11.03 26.57 7.59
N VAL A 38 12.34 26.29 7.60
CA VAL A 38 13.38 27.13 6.98
C VAL A 38 13.23 27.09 5.46
N VAL A 39 12.95 25.91 4.91
CA VAL A 39 12.71 25.72 3.49
C VAL A 39 11.78 24.53 3.25
N GLU A 40 11.03 24.61 2.15
CA GLU A 40 10.18 23.56 1.61
C GLU A 40 10.54 23.36 0.13
N GLY A 41 10.79 22.11 -0.27
CA GLY A 41 11.08 21.75 -1.66
C GLY A 41 11.76 20.40 -1.80
N ASP A 42 12.38 20.15 -2.96
CA ASP A 42 13.09 18.91 -3.22
C ASP A 42 14.34 18.74 -2.32
N MET A 43 14.95 17.54 -2.35
CA MET A 43 16.20 17.27 -1.62
C MET A 43 17.31 18.23 -1.97
N ARG A 44 17.41 18.65 -3.23
CA ARG A 44 18.47 19.54 -3.66
C ARG A 44 18.36 20.87 -2.91
N ARG A 45 17.17 21.46 -2.90
CA ARG A 45 16.85 22.72 -2.24
C ARG A 45 17.02 22.62 -0.72
N VAL A 46 16.60 21.52 -0.11
CA VAL A 46 16.80 21.30 1.35
C VAL A 46 18.29 21.30 1.71
N PHE A 47 19.12 20.59 0.96
CA PHE A 47 20.56 20.51 1.24
C PHE A 47 21.30 21.84 0.97
N GLU A 48 20.80 22.68 0.06
CA GLU A 48 21.36 24.01 -0.23
C GLU A 48 21.21 24.98 0.96
N GLU A 49 20.17 24.82 1.80
CA GLU A 49 19.87 25.69 2.95
C GLU A 49 20.58 25.27 4.26
N ILE A 50 21.23 24.09 4.27
CA ILE A 50 21.98 23.61 5.43
C ILE A 50 23.31 24.36 5.50
N ARG A 51 23.48 25.13 6.57
CA ARG A 51 24.71 25.89 6.83
C ARG A 51 25.82 24.96 7.31
N SER A 52 27.03 25.19 6.80
CA SER A 52 28.23 24.47 7.25
C SER A 52 28.59 24.86 8.68
N VAL A 53 29.00 23.90 9.47
CA VAL A 53 29.43 24.06 10.86
C VAL A 53 30.73 23.29 11.09
N ASP A 54 31.62 23.79 11.94
CA ASP A 54 32.90 23.13 12.23
C ASP A 54 32.72 21.86 13.09
N TYR A 55 31.64 21.81 13.87
CA TYR A 55 31.22 20.70 14.73
C TYR A 55 29.70 20.66 14.78
N GLN A 56 29.12 19.49 15.10
CA GLN A 56 27.68 19.36 15.28
C GLN A 56 27.28 20.28 16.45
N PRO A 57 26.38 21.26 16.25
CA PRO A 57 25.96 22.16 17.31
C PRO A 57 25.28 21.31 18.39
N GLU A 58 25.70 21.48 19.65
CA GLU A 58 25.17 20.66 20.75
C GLU A 58 23.67 20.92 20.98
N SER A 59 23.21 22.14 20.66
CA SER A 59 21.83 22.58 20.86
C SER A 59 20.97 22.61 19.60
N VAL A 60 21.51 22.95 18.42
CA VAL A 60 20.69 23.20 17.22
C VAL A 60 20.70 22.01 16.26
N CYS A 61 19.51 21.49 15.95
CA CYS A 61 19.30 20.41 14.99
C CYS A 61 18.59 20.93 13.73
N ASN A 62 19.02 20.41 12.57
CA ASN A 62 18.35 20.61 11.28
C ASN A 62 17.53 19.35 10.97
N PHE A 63 16.27 19.30 11.41
CA PHE A 63 15.36 18.19 11.15
C PHE A 63 14.84 18.24 9.73
N VAL A 64 14.88 17.09 9.05
CA VAL A 64 14.35 16.93 7.70
C VAL A 64 13.14 16.02 7.78
N LEU A 65 11.98 16.61 7.48
CA LEU A 65 10.70 15.95 7.55
C LEU A 65 10.05 15.99 6.17
N PRO A 66 9.48 14.88 5.71
CA PRO A 66 8.82 14.84 4.42
C PRO A 66 7.46 15.52 4.44
N GLN A 67 7.04 15.92 3.24
CA GLN A 67 5.74 16.51 2.94
C GLN A 67 5.41 16.25 1.47
N SER A 68 4.15 15.90 1.15
CA SER A 68 3.60 15.67 -0.20
C SER A 68 4.60 15.49 -1.35
N GLU A 69 5.22 16.55 -1.87
CA GLU A 69 6.09 16.51 -3.05
C GLU A 69 7.57 16.80 -2.77
N GLY A 70 7.99 16.74 -1.51
CA GLY A 70 9.35 17.05 -1.13
C GLY A 70 9.61 16.94 0.37
N LEU A 71 10.46 17.85 0.85
CA LEU A 71 10.99 17.85 2.19
C LEU A 71 10.88 19.26 2.78
N ARG A 72 10.61 19.31 4.07
CA ARG A 72 10.73 20.50 4.92
C ARG A 72 11.96 20.39 5.81
N LEU A 73 12.71 21.48 5.86
CA LEU A 73 13.82 21.64 6.79
C LEU A 73 13.37 22.47 7.98
N PHE A 74 13.46 21.93 9.19
CA PHE A 74 13.21 22.66 10.43
C PHE A 74 14.53 22.84 11.17
N ARG A 75 14.85 24.09 11.52
CA ARG A 75 16.00 24.39 12.37
C ARG A 75 15.49 24.69 13.78
N VAL A 76 15.76 23.78 14.71
CA VAL A 76 15.21 23.80 16.05
C VAL A 76 16.33 23.79 17.07
N ASP A 77 16.25 24.67 18.05
CA ASP A 77 17.11 24.64 19.24
C ASP A 77 16.49 23.66 20.25
N MET A 78 17.18 22.55 20.47
CA MET A 78 16.80 21.45 21.34
C MET A 78 17.48 21.55 22.73
N GLY A 79 18.30 22.58 22.96
CA GLY A 79 19.08 22.79 24.19
C GLY A 79 20.44 22.08 24.19
N GLU A 80 21.41 22.65 24.89
CA GLU A 80 22.85 22.25 24.87
C GLU A 80 23.09 20.77 25.21
N ASP A 81 22.24 20.16 26.04
CA ASP A 81 22.40 18.75 26.43
C ASP A 81 21.79 17.75 25.44
N PHE A 82 21.07 18.21 24.41
CA PHE A 82 20.30 17.31 23.53
C PHE A 82 21.20 16.35 22.78
N ALA A 83 22.25 16.85 22.10
CA ALA A 83 23.15 16.01 21.33
C ALA A 83 23.89 15.01 22.23
N TYR A 84 24.38 15.46 23.39
CA TYR A 84 25.09 14.61 24.34
C TYR A 84 24.18 13.52 24.94
N GLY A 85 22.94 13.88 25.31
CA GLY A 85 21.95 12.97 25.86
C GLY A 85 21.46 11.94 24.85
N ASN A 86 21.40 12.31 23.57
CA ASN A 86 20.97 11.43 22.48
C ASN A 86 22.13 10.72 21.76
N ARG A 87 23.40 10.88 22.14
CA ARG A 87 24.56 10.33 21.39
C ARG A 87 24.52 8.82 21.08
N HIS A 88 23.71 8.05 21.81
CA HIS A 88 23.50 6.61 21.60
C HIS A 88 22.09 6.28 21.05
N ASN A 89 21.34 7.30 20.64
CA ASN A 89 20.01 7.20 20.07
C ASN A 89 20.10 7.10 18.54
N GLY A 90 19.68 5.95 18.02
CA GLY A 90 19.60 5.68 16.59
C GLY A 90 20.96 5.53 15.91
N CYS A 91 21.05 5.94 14.64
CA CYS A 91 22.22 5.67 13.77
C CYS A 91 22.68 6.94 13.07
N SER A 92 24.00 7.07 12.88
CA SER A 92 24.61 8.20 12.17
C SER A 92 25.52 7.70 11.06
N VAL A 93 25.37 8.30 9.88
CA VAL A 93 26.18 8.05 8.69
C VAL A 93 26.78 9.38 8.24
N ARG A 94 28.05 9.37 7.84
CA ARG A 94 28.76 10.55 7.31
C ARG A 94 29.36 10.22 5.95
N GLY A 95 29.22 11.11 4.98
CA GLY A 95 29.68 10.91 3.61
C GLY A 95 29.51 12.13 2.74
N SER A 96 29.69 11.93 1.45
CA SER A 96 29.40 12.92 0.39
C SER A 96 27.92 13.30 0.36
N ARG A 97 27.59 14.37 -0.35
CA ARG A 97 26.20 14.79 -0.55
C ARG A 97 25.38 13.66 -1.19
N GLU A 98 25.91 13.02 -2.22
CA GLU A 98 25.21 11.98 -2.96
C GLU A 98 24.93 10.75 -2.09
N GLU A 99 25.91 10.30 -1.28
CA GLU A 99 25.73 9.18 -0.35
C GLU A 99 24.68 9.50 0.72
N ILE A 100 24.71 10.71 1.30
CA ILE A 100 23.75 11.11 2.33
C ILE A 100 22.35 11.33 1.74
N VAL A 101 22.24 11.80 0.51
CA VAL A 101 20.96 11.88 -0.21
C VAL A 101 20.38 10.49 -0.46
N ALA A 102 21.20 9.53 -0.89
CA ALA A 102 20.77 8.14 -1.09
C ALA A 102 20.34 7.50 0.23
N GLU A 103 21.12 7.65 1.30
CA GLU A 103 20.79 7.13 2.62
C GLU A 103 19.49 7.75 3.16
N LEU A 104 19.32 9.07 3.04
CA LEU A 104 18.09 9.75 3.47
C LEU A 104 16.87 9.22 2.72
N ARG A 105 16.99 8.94 1.41
CA ARG A 105 15.90 8.33 0.63
C ARG A 105 15.47 7.00 1.21
N GLU A 106 16.43 6.11 1.46
CA GLU A 106 16.14 4.77 2.00
C GLU A 106 15.59 4.84 3.42
N VAL A 107 16.10 5.75 4.25
CA VAL A 107 15.57 5.97 5.60
C VAL A 107 14.13 6.49 5.55
N LEU A 108 13.82 7.46 4.68
CA LEU A 108 12.48 8.01 4.53
C LEU A 108 11.50 6.96 3.98
N LYS A 109 11.89 6.19 2.97
CA LYS A 109 11.10 5.05 2.47
C LYS A 109 10.83 4.03 3.58
N GLY A 110 11.86 3.65 4.34
CA GLY A 110 11.73 2.76 5.47
C GLY A 110 10.90 3.33 6.63
N GLN A 111 10.63 4.63 6.65
CA GLN A 111 9.70 5.29 7.57
C GLN A 111 8.27 5.41 6.99
N GLY A 112 8.03 4.89 5.78
CA GLY A 112 6.75 4.90 5.08
C GLY A 112 6.48 6.19 4.29
N TYR A 113 7.51 6.98 3.99
CA TYR A 113 7.35 8.23 3.24
C TYR A 113 7.64 8.07 1.76
N HIS A 114 6.78 8.70 0.96
CA HIS A 114 6.94 8.82 -0.48
C HIS A 114 7.39 10.23 -0.85
N LEU A 115 8.22 10.34 -1.89
CA LEU A 115 8.83 11.61 -2.32
C LEU A 115 8.05 12.31 -3.43
N TYR A 116 6.82 11.86 -3.67
CA TYR A 116 5.88 12.37 -4.66
C TYR A 116 4.52 12.51 -4.00
N GLY A 117 3.71 13.45 -4.50
CA GLY A 117 2.44 13.84 -3.92
C GLY A 117 1.50 12.67 -3.70
N ASN A 118 0.72 12.75 -2.63
CA ASN A 118 -0.36 11.80 -2.37
C ASN A 118 -1.41 11.92 -3.47
N ALA A 119 -2.03 10.80 -3.84
CA ALA A 119 -3.09 10.83 -4.84
C ALA A 119 -4.46 11.09 -4.21
N HIS A 120 -5.34 11.76 -4.95
CA HIS A 120 -6.78 11.74 -4.67
C HIS A 120 -7.62 11.36 -5.88
N PHE A 121 -8.77 10.77 -5.60
CA PHE A 121 -9.76 10.31 -6.56
C PHE A 121 -11.10 10.91 -6.16
N GLN A 122 -11.69 11.76 -7.00
CA GLN A 122 -12.93 12.47 -6.69
C GLN A 122 -14.11 11.94 -7.48
N ASN A 123 -15.23 11.77 -6.80
CA ASN A 123 -16.52 11.36 -7.35
C ASN A 123 -16.40 10.09 -8.19
N VAL A 124 -15.77 9.08 -7.57
CA VAL A 124 -15.45 7.78 -8.16
C VAL A 124 -16.32 6.68 -7.55
N ASP A 125 -16.35 5.52 -8.21
CA ASP A 125 -16.83 4.28 -7.61
C ASP A 125 -15.78 3.81 -6.59
N VAL A 126 -16.07 4.01 -5.30
CA VAL A 126 -15.13 3.76 -4.21
C VAL A 126 -14.68 2.30 -4.22
N LEU A 127 -15.61 1.37 -4.37
CA LEU A 127 -15.30 -0.05 -4.30
C LEU A 127 -14.42 -0.49 -5.47
N GLU A 128 -14.66 0.04 -6.68
CA GLU A 128 -13.82 -0.23 -7.86
C GLU A 128 -12.37 0.23 -7.65
N ILE A 129 -12.18 1.42 -7.07
CA ILE A 129 -10.85 1.99 -6.82
C ILE A 129 -10.11 1.18 -5.74
N LEU A 130 -10.78 0.89 -4.62
CA LEU A 130 -10.18 0.10 -3.54
C LEU A 130 -9.83 -1.32 -4.00
N GLN A 131 -10.68 -1.95 -4.83
CA GLN A 131 -10.41 -3.26 -5.39
C GLN A 131 -9.12 -3.27 -6.22
N LYS A 132 -8.92 -2.27 -7.09
CA LYS A 132 -7.67 -2.12 -7.84
C LYS A 132 -6.47 -1.93 -6.91
N ILE A 133 -6.60 -1.23 -5.80
CA ILE A 133 -5.51 -1.10 -4.83
C ILE A 133 -5.21 -2.44 -4.14
N VAL A 134 -6.23 -3.19 -3.71
CA VAL A 134 -6.07 -4.51 -3.07
C VAL A 134 -5.40 -5.51 -4.01
N GLU A 135 -5.72 -5.49 -5.30
CA GLU A 135 -5.12 -6.39 -6.28
C GLU A 135 -3.60 -6.23 -6.37
N HIS A 136 -3.10 -5.03 -6.07
CA HIS A 136 -1.72 -4.61 -6.27
C HIS A 136 -0.90 -4.44 -4.99
N ASN A 137 -1.54 -4.05 -3.89
CA ASN A 137 -0.87 -3.78 -2.61
C ASN A 137 -1.10 -4.86 -1.55
N THR A 138 -2.00 -5.82 -1.78
CA THR A 138 -2.30 -6.86 -0.80
C THR A 138 -1.94 -8.23 -1.34
N ASP A 139 -1.04 -8.93 -0.66
CA ASP A 139 -0.52 -10.22 -1.09
C ASP A 139 -1.35 -11.39 -0.55
N TYR A 140 -1.79 -11.26 0.72
CA TYR A 140 -2.49 -12.28 1.48
C TYR A 140 -3.79 -11.73 2.07
N TYR A 141 -4.69 -12.63 2.48
CA TYR A 141 -5.97 -12.27 3.13
C TYR A 141 -6.82 -11.25 2.35
N LYS A 142 -6.82 -11.34 1.01
CA LYS A 142 -7.68 -10.50 0.15
C LYS A 142 -9.17 -10.62 0.49
N THR A 143 -9.58 -11.71 1.14
CA THR A 143 -10.94 -11.91 1.67
C THR A 143 -11.34 -10.87 2.72
N ASP A 144 -10.37 -10.24 3.41
CA ASP A 144 -10.67 -9.16 4.37
C ASP A 144 -11.39 -7.99 3.69
N PHE A 145 -11.10 -7.75 2.41
CA PHE A 145 -11.75 -6.71 1.61
C PHE A 145 -13.24 -6.97 1.38
N GLU A 146 -13.72 -8.21 1.49
CA GLU A 146 -15.16 -8.52 1.39
C GLU A 146 -15.95 -7.87 2.54
N TYR A 147 -15.38 -7.85 3.75
CA TYR A 147 -15.98 -7.16 4.89
C TYR A 147 -15.97 -5.64 4.70
N ASP A 148 -14.91 -5.10 4.10
CA ASP A 148 -14.82 -3.67 3.78
C ASP A 148 -15.88 -3.27 2.75
N ILE A 149 -16.10 -4.09 1.72
CA ILE A 149 -17.15 -3.90 0.70
C ILE A 149 -18.52 -3.85 1.35
N GLU A 150 -18.84 -4.82 2.21
CA GLU A 150 -20.12 -4.88 2.92
C GLU A 150 -20.33 -3.61 3.76
N LYS A 151 -19.34 -3.27 4.58
CA LYS A 151 -19.38 -2.09 5.47
C LYS A 151 -19.58 -0.78 4.70
N LEU A 152 -18.82 -0.54 3.64
CA LEU A 152 -18.91 0.70 2.85
C LEU A 152 -20.22 0.77 2.05
N ARG A 153 -20.71 -0.37 1.54
CA ARG A 153 -21.99 -0.44 0.82
C ARG A 153 -23.18 -0.17 1.73
N GLU A 154 -23.20 -0.79 2.92
CA GLU A 154 -24.23 -0.54 3.93
C GLU A 154 -24.23 0.93 4.36
N ALA A 155 -23.05 1.48 4.65
CA ALA A 155 -22.91 2.88 5.01
C ALA A 155 -23.44 3.81 3.90
N ALA A 156 -23.06 3.59 2.65
CA ALA A 156 -23.52 4.41 1.52
C ALA A 156 -25.03 4.33 1.26
N ALA A 157 -25.68 3.21 1.60
CA ALA A 157 -27.11 3.00 1.42
C ALA A 157 -27.97 3.69 2.51
N ASP A 158 -27.50 3.73 3.75
CA ASP A 158 -28.21 4.40 4.84
C ASP A 158 -27.80 5.86 4.96
N ARG A 159 -28.74 6.79 4.72
CA ARG A 159 -28.53 8.24 4.80
C ARG A 159 -27.99 8.73 6.15
N ASN A 160 -28.23 8.01 7.23
CA ASN A 160 -27.81 8.40 8.58
C ASN A 160 -26.53 7.70 9.07
N ALA A 161 -25.97 6.79 8.27
CA ALA A 161 -24.72 6.12 8.61
C ALA A 161 -23.51 7.06 8.48
N GLU A 162 -22.39 6.61 9.04
CA GLU A 162 -21.09 7.28 8.88
C GLU A 162 -20.74 7.46 7.40
N ARG A 163 -20.06 8.58 7.11
CA ARG A 163 -19.64 8.96 5.77
C ARG A 163 -18.13 8.92 5.60
N HIS A 164 -17.39 9.01 6.70
CA HIS A 164 -15.95 9.12 6.67
C HIS A 164 -15.30 7.86 7.23
N PHE A 165 -14.37 7.31 6.45
CA PHE A 165 -13.69 6.08 6.80
C PHE A 165 -12.19 6.24 6.61
N PHE A 166 -11.44 5.64 7.52
CA PHE A 166 -10.04 5.34 7.29
C PHE A 166 -9.93 3.91 6.76
N TRP A 167 -9.29 3.77 5.62
CA TRP A 167 -9.05 2.48 4.99
C TRP A 167 -7.55 2.25 4.83
N MET A 168 -7.12 1.02 5.05
CA MET A 168 -5.74 0.60 4.96
C MET A 168 -5.64 -0.68 4.16
N SER A 169 -4.73 -0.70 3.19
CA SER A 169 -4.25 -1.92 2.54
C SER A 169 -2.83 -2.20 2.97
N ARG A 170 -2.53 -3.47 3.21
CA ARG A 170 -1.21 -3.98 3.59
C ARG A 170 -0.97 -5.32 2.92
N GLY A 171 0.27 -5.80 2.99
CA GLY A 171 0.62 -7.13 2.49
C GLY A 171 -0.26 -8.24 3.05
N GLY A 172 -0.61 -8.14 4.34
CA GLY A 172 -1.42 -9.12 5.05
C GLY A 172 -2.92 -8.83 5.18
N GLY A 173 -3.56 -8.10 4.25
CA GLY A 173 -5.02 -7.89 4.25
C GLY A 173 -5.42 -6.41 4.25
N THR A 174 -6.64 -6.11 4.67
CA THR A 174 -7.19 -4.74 4.71
C THR A 174 -7.85 -4.41 6.05
N TRP A 175 -8.03 -3.12 6.32
CA TRP A 175 -8.79 -2.63 7.46
C TRP A 175 -9.63 -1.41 7.07
N CYS A 176 -10.92 -1.41 7.40
CA CYS A 176 -11.83 -0.27 7.25
C CYS A 176 -12.43 0.15 8.60
N PHE A 177 -12.09 1.36 9.05
CA PHE A 177 -12.58 1.94 10.31
C PHE A 177 -13.44 3.17 10.04
N ALA A 178 -14.53 3.33 10.80
CA ALA A 178 -15.23 4.62 10.84
C ALA A 178 -14.27 5.65 11.43
N GLU A 179 -14.14 6.81 10.77
CA GLU A 179 -13.13 7.81 11.11
C GLU A 179 -13.11 8.18 12.60
N PRO A 180 -14.25 8.50 13.26
CA PRO A 180 -14.24 8.91 14.67
C PRO A 180 -13.70 7.83 15.63
N GLU A 181 -13.81 6.54 15.27
CA GLU A 181 -13.36 5.44 16.14
C GLU A 181 -11.84 5.42 16.31
N VAL A 182 -11.09 5.89 15.30
CA VAL A 182 -9.62 5.90 15.33
C VAL A 182 -9.07 6.97 16.29
N TYR A 183 -9.87 7.99 16.63
CA TYR A 183 -9.48 9.04 17.58
C TYR A 183 -9.72 8.65 19.05
N ILE A 184 -10.32 7.49 19.33
CA ILE A 184 -10.66 7.07 20.70
C ILE A 184 -9.63 6.06 21.18
N ARG A 185 -8.82 6.46 22.16
CA ARG A 185 -7.72 5.66 22.72
C ARG A 185 -8.24 4.36 23.35
N ASN A 186 -7.34 3.38 23.46
CA ASN A 186 -7.62 2.09 24.08
C ASN A 186 -8.71 1.26 23.38
N THR A 187 -9.09 1.62 22.15
CA THR A 187 -10.00 0.84 21.30
C THR A 187 -9.21 -0.01 20.30
N SER A 188 -9.83 -1.08 19.78
CA SER A 188 -9.21 -1.91 18.74
C SER A 188 -8.83 -1.11 17.50
N GLN A 189 -9.66 -0.15 17.10
CA GLN A 189 -9.48 0.67 15.91
C GLN A 189 -8.27 1.58 16.06
N HIS A 190 -8.19 2.33 17.16
CA HIS A 190 -7.06 3.18 17.48
C HIS A 190 -5.75 2.38 17.62
N ASN A 191 -5.80 1.24 18.32
CA ASN A 191 -4.61 0.42 18.55
C ASN A 191 -4.10 -0.21 17.24
N THR A 192 -5.00 -0.73 16.40
CA THR A 192 -4.64 -1.30 15.10
C THR A 192 -4.05 -0.25 14.17
N TRP A 193 -4.67 0.94 14.09
CA TRP A 193 -4.15 2.04 13.30
C TRP A 193 -2.74 2.46 13.78
N ASN A 194 -2.53 2.68 15.08
CA ASN A 194 -1.19 3.04 15.56
C ASN A 194 -0.14 1.92 15.37
N TYR A 195 -0.54 0.65 15.49
CA TYR A 195 0.37 -0.50 15.34
C TYR A 195 1.01 -0.54 13.94
N TYR A 196 0.20 -0.43 12.89
CA TYR A 196 0.69 -0.51 11.51
C TYR A 196 1.48 0.72 11.07
N GLY A 197 1.32 1.84 11.78
CA GLY A 197 2.14 3.05 11.62
C GLY A 197 3.64 2.86 11.82
N GLY A 198 4.07 1.82 12.54
CA GLY A 198 5.49 1.49 12.73
C GLY A 198 6.00 0.34 11.86
N SER A 199 5.12 -0.28 11.07
CA SER A 199 5.43 -1.55 10.40
C SER A 199 6.11 -1.33 9.04
N LYS A 200 7.43 -1.56 9.00
CA LYS A 200 8.23 -1.45 7.77
C LYS A 200 8.01 -2.58 6.78
N SER A 201 7.48 -3.73 7.22
CA SER A 201 7.40 -4.97 6.43
C SER A 201 6.08 -5.18 5.69
N GLU A 202 5.07 -4.34 5.94
CA GLU A 202 3.69 -4.56 5.48
C GLU A 202 3.29 -3.66 4.30
N HIS A 203 4.20 -2.80 3.80
CA HIS A 203 3.98 -1.87 2.68
C HIS A 203 2.61 -1.18 2.76
N VAL A 204 2.36 -0.61 3.94
CA VAL A 204 1.05 -0.10 4.32
C VAL A 204 0.68 1.12 3.47
N LYS A 205 -0.50 1.09 2.86
CA LYS A 205 -1.13 2.22 2.17
C LYS A 205 -2.40 2.62 2.89
N THR A 206 -2.50 3.89 3.26
CA THR A 206 -3.62 4.44 4.02
C THR A 206 -4.38 5.49 3.24
N PHE A 207 -5.71 5.46 3.36
CA PHE A 207 -6.61 6.34 2.65
C PHE A 207 -7.71 6.84 3.58
N TRP A 208 -8.08 8.10 3.39
CA TRP A 208 -9.30 8.68 3.92
C TRP A 208 -10.37 8.62 2.82
N ILE A 209 -11.58 8.23 3.19
CA ILE A 209 -12.69 8.01 2.26
C ILE A 209 -13.87 8.85 2.74
N GLU A 210 -14.41 9.68 1.84
CA GLU A 210 -15.69 10.37 2.04
C GLU A 210 -16.76 9.73 1.12
N LEU A 211 -17.75 9.07 1.71
CA LEU A 211 -18.88 8.51 0.97
C LEU A 211 -19.92 9.60 0.65
N LYS A 212 -20.32 9.68 -0.61
CA LYS A 212 -21.40 10.55 -1.11
C LYS A 212 -22.74 9.82 -1.22
N GLY A 213 -22.73 8.49 -1.11
CA GLY A 213 -23.90 7.62 -1.13
C GLY A 213 -23.98 6.74 -2.37
N MET A 214 -25.12 6.10 -2.58
CA MET A 214 -25.35 5.20 -3.72
C MET A 214 -25.79 5.97 -4.98
N ARG A 215 -25.23 5.61 -6.14
CA ARG A 215 -25.72 6.01 -7.48
C ARG A 215 -25.56 4.84 -8.44
N ASP A 216 -26.64 4.46 -9.13
CA ASP A 216 -26.63 3.37 -10.13
C ASP A 216 -25.95 2.08 -9.61
N GLU A 217 -26.33 1.68 -8.39
CA GLU A 217 -25.77 0.52 -7.66
C GLU A 217 -24.28 0.63 -7.27
N LYS A 218 -23.64 1.76 -7.54
CA LYS A 218 -22.25 2.06 -7.17
C LYS A 218 -22.17 2.88 -5.89
N VAL A 219 -21.14 2.62 -5.09
CA VAL A 219 -20.79 3.41 -3.91
C VAL A 219 -19.97 4.60 -4.38
N MET A 220 -20.55 5.79 -4.39
CA MET A 220 -19.87 7.00 -4.86
C MET A 220 -19.18 7.71 -3.70
N GLY A 221 -18.00 8.28 -3.95
CA GLY A 221 -17.26 9.01 -2.94
C GLY A 221 -15.96 9.62 -3.45
N ASP A 222 -15.21 10.19 -2.50
CA ASP A 222 -13.85 10.67 -2.69
C ASP A 222 -12.89 9.78 -1.88
N ILE A 223 -11.70 9.53 -2.43
CA ILE A 223 -10.64 8.75 -1.78
C ILE A 223 -9.37 9.60 -1.81
N VAL A 224 -8.71 9.73 -0.66
CA VAL A 224 -7.51 10.55 -0.50
C VAL A 224 -6.42 9.70 0.15
N GLU A 225 -5.29 9.51 -0.54
CA GLU A 225 -4.11 8.87 0.05
C GLU A 225 -3.55 9.75 1.17
N MET A 226 -3.27 9.14 2.33
CA MET A 226 -2.86 9.85 3.53
C MET A 226 -1.34 9.77 3.73
N ASP A 227 -0.75 10.88 4.21
CA ASP A 227 0.55 10.81 4.88
C ASP A 227 0.31 10.19 6.26
N TYR A 228 0.56 8.88 6.34
CA TYR A 228 0.23 8.10 7.51
C TYR A 228 0.95 8.60 8.76
N GLN A 229 2.24 8.92 8.65
CA GLN A 229 3.02 9.40 9.79
C GLN A 229 2.54 10.76 10.27
N LYS A 230 2.22 11.69 9.36
CA LYS A 230 1.63 12.99 9.70
C LYS A 230 0.31 12.80 10.47
N HIS A 231 -0.52 11.84 10.07
CA HIS A 231 -1.77 11.56 10.77
C HIS A 231 -1.53 10.91 12.16
N LEU A 232 -0.58 9.99 12.30
CA LEU A 232 -0.23 9.41 13.61
C LEU A 232 0.31 10.46 14.58
N ASP A 233 1.12 11.40 14.09
CA ASP A 233 1.60 12.54 14.88
C ASP A 233 0.43 13.44 15.31
N TYR A 234 -0.58 13.62 14.46
CA TYR A 234 -1.82 14.32 14.82
C TYR A 234 -2.59 13.61 15.94
N LEU A 235 -2.78 12.29 15.81
CA LEU A 235 -3.48 11.47 16.81
C LEU A 235 -2.80 11.50 18.18
N CYS A 236 -1.48 11.68 18.25
CA CYS A 236 -0.76 11.77 19.52
C CYS A 236 -1.29 12.90 20.43
N THR A 237 -1.76 14.01 19.85
CA THR A 237 -2.27 15.19 20.57
C THR A 237 -3.79 15.35 20.49
N HIS A 238 -4.44 14.67 19.54
CA HIS A 238 -5.87 14.83 19.23
C HIS A 238 -6.69 13.54 19.42
N SER A 239 -6.23 12.63 20.28
CA SER A 239 -6.99 11.42 20.66
C SER A 239 -7.57 11.49 22.07
N PHE A 240 -8.75 10.91 22.25
CA PHE A 240 -9.61 11.07 23.43
C PHE A 240 -9.78 9.76 24.19
N GLU A 241 -9.95 9.85 25.51
CA GLU A 241 -10.27 8.69 26.34
C GLU A 241 -11.75 8.29 26.18
N PRO A 242 -12.06 6.99 26.06
CA PRO A 242 -13.42 6.51 26.06
C PRO A 242 -14.07 6.72 27.43
N SER A 243 -15.31 7.22 27.43
CA SER A 243 -16.10 7.47 28.63
C SER A 243 -17.21 6.43 28.83
N ALA A 244 -17.82 5.98 27.73
CA ALA A 244 -18.91 5.03 27.73
C ALA A 244 -18.87 4.16 26.48
N VAL A 245 -19.54 3.02 26.56
CA VAL A 245 -19.64 2.04 25.48
C VAL A 245 -21.10 1.68 25.27
N GLU A 246 -21.58 1.88 24.06
CA GLU A 246 -22.90 1.43 23.62
C GLU A 246 -22.75 0.08 22.90
N ILE A 247 -23.51 -0.92 23.36
CA ILE A 247 -23.48 -2.27 22.82
C ILE A 247 -24.86 -2.62 22.30
N VAL A 248 -24.93 -3.06 21.05
CA VAL A 248 -26.10 -3.68 20.45
C VAL A 248 -25.96 -5.19 20.59
N PHE A 249 -26.96 -5.83 21.19
CA PHE A 249 -27.02 -7.28 21.34
C PHE A 249 -27.95 -7.87 20.28
N LYS A 250 -27.60 -9.04 19.74
CA LYS A 250 -28.42 -9.73 18.74
C LYS A 250 -29.64 -10.41 19.37
N ASN A 251 -29.48 -10.97 20.57
CA ASN A 251 -30.47 -11.81 21.25
C ASN A 251 -30.41 -11.62 22.78
N PRO A 252 -31.35 -10.87 23.39
CA PRO A 252 -32.43 -10.10 22.76
C PRO A 252 -31.87 -8.92 21.95
N ASN A 253 -32.60 -8.46 20.92
CA ASN A 253 -32.27 -7.23 20.21
C ASN A 253 -32.49 -6.04 21.14
N ASP A 254 -31.41 -5.56 21.75
CA ASP A 254 -31.43 -4.54 22.80
C ASP A 254 -30.14 -3.70 22.72
N VAL A 255 -30.24 -2.43 23.10
CA VAL A 255 -29.12 -1.49 23.11
C VAL A 255 -28.85 -1.07 24.54
N ARG A 256 -27.60 -1.23 24.99
CA ARG A 256 -27.21 -0.88 26.36
C ARG A 256 -25.96 -0.03 26.37
N THR A 257 -25.93 0.91 27.29
CA THR A 257 -24.77 1.78 27.53
C THR A 257 -24.13 1.43 28.87
N PHE A 258 -22.82 1.23 28.85
CA PHE A 258 -22.00 0.96 30.02
C PHE A 258 -20.95 2.07 30.16
N SER A 259 -20.44 2.28 31.38
CA SER A 259 -19.20 3.06 31.52
C SER A 259 -18.05 2.30 30.86
N TYR A 260 -17.04 3.02 30.33
CA TYR A 260 -15.89 2.35 29.74
C TYR A 260 -15.17 1.43 30.72
N GLN A 261 -15.01 1.87 31.98
CA GLN A 261 -14.39 1.05 33.03
C GLN A 261 -15.15 -0.26 33.28
N GLU A 262 -16.48 -0.21 33.31
CA GLU A 262 -17.29 -1.43 33.49
C GLU A 262 -17.13 -2.38 32.30
N TYR A 263 -17.15 -1.85 31.08
CA TYR A 263 -16.94 -2.61 29.85
C TYR A 263 -15.57 -3.29 29.84
N ASP A 264 -14.50 -2.53 30.05
CA ASP A 264 -13.11 -2.99 29.98
C ASP A 264 -12.83 -4.10 31.01
N GLN A 265 -13.34 -3.95 32.24
CA GLN A 265 -13.09 -4.91 33.32
C GLN A 265 -14.02 -6.13 33.27
N ASN A 266 -15.22 -6.00 32.70
CA ASN A 266 -16.28 -7.01 32.85
C ASN A 266 -16.92 -7.47 31.54
N PHE A 267 -16.28 -7.25 30.38
CA PHE A 267 -16.84 -7.60 29.07
C PHE A 267 -17.41 -9.03 29.00
N GLN A 268 -16.67 -10.01 29.54
CA GLN A 268 -17.11 -11.41 29.58
C GLN A 268 -18.42 -11.59 30.37
N SER A 269 -18.58 -10.90 31.49
CA SER A 269 -19.81 -10.94 32.28
C SER A 269 -20.97 -10.24 31.57
N ILE A 270 -20.69 -9.11 30.88
CA ILE A 270 -21.67 -8.39 30.06
C ILE A 270 -22.19 -9.32 28.95
N ALA A 271 -21.31 -9.97 28.19
CA ALA A 271 -21.68 -10.89 27.12
C ALA A 271 -22.48 -12.09 27.65
N GLN A 272 -22.08 -12.67 28.79
CA GLN A 272 -22.84 -13.77 29.43
C GLN A 272 -24.25 -13.35 29.88
N ARG A 273 -24.40 -12.12 30.36
CA ARG A 273 -25.65 -11.61 30.91
C ARG A 273 -26.65 -11.17 29.84
N TYR A 274 -26.17 -10.54 28.78
CA TYR A 274 -27.00 -9.86 27.79
C TYR A 274 -27.01 -10.53 26.41
N GLY A 275 -26.15 -11.53 26.20
CA GLY A 275 -26.13 -12.35 24.99
C GLY A 275 -25.05 -11.94 23.99
N THR A 276 -25.21 -12.40 22.75
CA THR A 276 -24.24 -12.19 21.67
C THR A 276 -24.21 -10.71 21.27
N VAL A 277 -23.01 -10.12 21.35
CA VAL A 277 -22.74 -8.77 20.88
C VAL A 277 -22.80 -8.73 19.36
N GLU A 278 -23.55 -7.79 18.81
CA GLU A 278 -23.64 -7.49 17.39
C GLU A 278 -22.76 -6.30 17.03
N ARG A 279 -22.81 -5.23 17.83
CA ARG A 279 -22.05 -4.00 17.57
C ARG A 279 -21.59 -3.34 18.87
N VAL A 280 -20.40 -2.76 18.84
CA VAL A 280 -19.83 -1.96 19.93
C VAL A 280 -19.50 -0.58 19.40
N SER A 281 -19.91 0.47 20.11
CA SER A 281 -19.63 1.86 19.76
C SER A 281 -19.13 2.63 20.99
N PHE A 282 -17.95 3.23 20.88
CA PHE A 282 -17.33 3.98 21.96
C PHE A 282 -17.80 5.45 21.94
N ARG A 283 -17.93 6.04 23.12
CA ARG A 283 -18.35 7.43 23.31
C ARG A 283 -17.31 8.18 24.15
N VAL A 284 -17.03 9.42 23.80
CA VAL A 284 -16.14 10.31 24.56
C VAL A 284 -16.95 11.25 25.45
N ALA A 285 -16.29 11.82 26.48
CA ALA A 285 -16.94 12.73 27.41
C ALA A 285 -17.41 14.03 26.72
N ASP A 286 -16.64 14.53 25.75
CA ASP A 286 -16.97 15.69 24.94
C ASP A 286 -17.00 15.33 23.44
N PRO A 287 -18.17 14.99 22.89
CA PRO A 287 -18.32 14.69 21.46
C PRO A 287 -18.02 15.89 20.53
N TYR A 288 -18.11 17.13 21.03
CA TYR A 288 -17.85 18.33 20.23
C TYR A 288 -16.35 18.57 20.05
N GLU A 289 -15.54 18.32 21.08
CA GLU A 289 -14.08 18.31 20.97
C GLU A 289 -13.61 17.22 19.98
N LEU A 290 -14.14 16.00 20.08
CA LEU A 290 -13.85 14.93 19.11
C LEU A 290 -14.23 15.35 17.68
N SER A 291 -15.43 15.91 17.49
CA SER A 291 -15.86 16.35 16.16
C SER A 291 -14.98 17.45 15.58
N ARG A 292 -14.48 18.38 16.42
CA ARG A 292 -13.54 19.42 15.99
C ARG A 292 -12.21 18.84 15.54
N ALA A 293 -11.62 17.94 16.34
CA ALA A 293 -10.38 17.27 15.98
C ALA A 293 -10.49 16.50 14.64
N VAL A 294 -11.61 15.82 14.42
CA VAL A 294 -11.88 15.14 13.15
C VAL A 294 -11.91 16.12 11.97
N ILE A 295 -12.69 17.21 12.08
CA ILE A 295 -12.83 18.20 11.01
C ILE A 295 -11.50 18.91 10.72
N GLU A 296 -10.72 19.23 11.75
CA GLU A 296 -9.39 19.83 11.60
C GLU A 296 -8.43 18.90 10.85
N ALA A 297 -8.52 17.58 11.07
CA ALA A 297 -7.71 16.61 10.38
C ALA A 297 -8.01 16.52 8.87
N HIS A 298 -9.24 16.80 8.44
CA HIS A 298 -9.61 16.77 7.01
C HIS A 298 -8.74 17.71 6.17
N GLY A 299 -8.36 18.87 6.71
CA GLY A 299 -7.41 19.78 6.05
C GLY A 299 -6.04 19.12 5.80
N LEU A 300 -5.54 18.35 6.78
CA LEU A 300 -4.25 17.67 6.70
C LEU A 300 -4.19 16.66 5.55
N PHE A 301 -5.32 16.04 5.21
CA PHE A 301 -5.43 15.05 4.14
C PHE A 301 -5.41 15.71 2.77
N TRP A 302 -6.12 16.83 2.61
CA TRP A 302 -6.24 17.53 1.32
C TRP A 302 -5.06 18.44 0.98
N ASP A 303 -4.34 18.97 1.97
CA ASP A 303 -3.26 19.98 1.85
C ASP A 303 -2.08 19.61 0.93
N ALA A 304 -2.10 18.41 0.33
CA ALA A 304 -0.91 17.71 -0.12
C ALA A 304 -1.17 16.67 -1.22
N THR A 305 -2.31 16.78 -1.93
CA THR A 305 -2.75 15.74 -2.87
C THR A 305 -2.95 16.24 -4.29
N GLU A 306 -2.67 15.37 -5.25
CA GLU A 306 -2.89 15.61 -6.66
C GLU A 306 -3.97 14.68 -7.23
N PRO A 307 -4.81 15.17 -8.17
CA PRO A 307 -5.79 14.33 -8.84
C PRO A 307 -5.07 13.28 -9.68
N MET A 308 -5.42 12.01 -9.50
CA MET A 308 -4.79 10.91 -10.22
C MET A 308 -5.82 9.96 -10.82
N LYS A 309 -5.51 9.38 -11.97
CA LYS A 309 -6.28 8.24 -12.48
C LYS A 309 -5.82 6.97 -11.80
N ILE A 310 -6.76 6.08 -11.48
CA ILE A 310 -6.43 4.84 -10.76
C ILE A 310 -5.40 3.99 -11.49
N ASP A 311 -5.43 3.92 -12.82
CA ASP A 311 -4.46 3.14 -13.58
C ASP A 311 -3.03 3.71 -13.49
N ASP A 312 -2.90 5.04 -13.33
CA ASP A 312 -1.60 5.68 -13.12
C ASP A 312 -1.12 5.49 -11.68
N TYR A 313 -2.03 5.50 -10.71
CA TYR A 313 -1.74 5.17 -9.32
C TYR A 313 -1.27 3.72 -9.17
N VAL A 314 -1.94 2.78 -9.84
CA VAL A 314 -1.56 1.36 -9.83
C VAL A 314 -0.17 1.15 -10.43
N LYS A 315 0.15 1.80 -11.55
CA LYS A 315 1.52 1.73 -12.11
C LYS A 315 2.56 2.27 -11.13
N ARG A 316 2.23 3.37 -10.44
CA ARG A 316 3.10 3.93 -9.40
C ARG A 316 3.31 2.93 -8.28
N LEU A 317 2.24 2.34 -7.76
CA LEU A 317 2.25 1.34 -6.70
C LEU A 317 3.10 0.11 -7.07
N ASP A 318 2.91 -0.44 -8.27
CA ASP A 318 3.68 -1.57 -8.77
C ASP A 318 5.16 -1.25 -8.87
N ARG A 319 5.48 -0.09 -9.46
CA ARG A 319 6.86 0.38 -9.58
C ARG A 319 7.51 0.55 -8.22
N ASP A 320 6.80 1.15 -7.25
CA ASP A 320 7.34 1.38 -5.91
C ASP A 320 7.65 0.03 -5.23
N ARG A 321 6.75 -0.95 -5.29
CA ARG A 321 6.98 -2.29 -4.73
C ARG A 321 8.13 -3.03 -5.41
N LEU A 322 8.27 -2.90 -6.72
CA LEU A 322 9.39 -3.47 -7.48
C LEU A 322 10.72 -2.81 -7.10
N HIS A 323 10.76 -1.48 -7.04
CA HIS A 323 11.96 -0.70 -6.70
C HIS A 323 12.39 -0.92 -5.25
N ASP A 324 11.44 -1.03 -4.31
CA ASP A 324 11.71 -1.35 -2.91
C ASP A 324 12.32 -2.76 -2.75
N HIS A 325 12.02 -3.65 -3.70
CA HIS A 325 12.66 -4.96 -3.82
C HIS A 325 13.87 -4.96 -4.75
N GLY A 326 14.46 -3.80 -5.06
CA GLY A 326 15.70 -3.66 -5.86
C GLY A 326 15.54 -3.81 -7.38
N TYR A 327 14.33 -4.03 -7.89
CA TYR A 327 14.06 -4.20 -9.31
C TYR A 327 13.75 -2.86 -9.99
N THR A 328 14.58 -2.45 -10.96
CA THR A 328 14.52 -1.10 -11.58
C THR A 328 14.44 -1.10 -13.11
N ALA A 329 14.34 -2.27 -13.74
CA ALA A 329 14.35 -2.38 -15.20
C ALA A 329 13.04 -1.90 -15.87
N ASP A 330 11.96 -1.72 -15.11
CA ASP A 330 10.65 -1.22 -15.55
C ASP A 330 10.04 -2.00 -16.75
N ASP A 331 10.42 -3.26 -16.94
CA ASP A 331 9.98 -4.17 -18.02
C ASP A 331 8.97 -5.23 -17.55
N LEU A 332 8.72 -5.31 -16.24
CA LEU A 332 7.78 -6.24 -15.62
C LEU A 332 6.75 -5.50 -14.78
N VAL A 333 5.62 -6.18 -14.58
CA VAL A 333 4.51 -5.74 -13.76
C VAL A 333 4.45 -6.63 -12.54
N LEU A 334 4.23 -6.02 -11.38
CA LEU A 334 4.08 -6.76 -10.13
C LEU A 334 2.95 -7.78 -10.23
N THR A 335 3.21 -8.99 -9.72
CA THR A 335 2.25 -10.07 -9.67
C THR A 335 2.15 -10.60 -8.24
N GLY A 336 0.95 -10.61 -7.67
CA GLY A 336 0.73 -11.18 -6.35
C GLY A 336 0.93 -12.71 -6.33
N PRO A 337 1.23 -13.34 -5.18
CA PRO A 337 1.53 -14.78 -5.10
C PRO A 337 0.42 -15.68 -5.67
N LEU A 338 -0.85 -15.35 -5.44
CA LEU A 338 -1.99 -16.13 -5.98
C LEU A 338 -2.07 -16.07 -7.52
N ASP A 339 -1.79 -14.90 -8.08
CA ASP A 339 -1.78 -14.68 -9.52
C ASP A 339 -0.57 -15.35 -10.16
N ALA A 340 0.58 -15.32 -9.50
CA ALA A 340 1.78 -16.04 -9.91
C ALA A 340 1.56 -17.56 -9.91
N GLU A 341 0.92 -18.13 -8.87
CA GLU A 341 0.57 -19.56 -8.86
C GLU A 341 -0.36 -19.89 -10.03
N LYS A 342 -1.36 -19.03 -10.29
CA LYS A 342 -2.31 -19.21 -11.38
C LYS A 342 -1.65 -19.07 -12.75
N ALA A 343 -0.70 -18.15 -12.92
CA ALA A 343 0.08 -17.98 -14.14
C ALA A 343 0.90 -19.24 -14.42
N VAL A 344 1.67 -19.72 -13.43
CA VAL A 344 2.49 -20.95 -13.55
C VAL A 344 1.63 -22.17 -13.86
N LYS A 345 0.43 -22.28 -13.26
CA LYS A 345 -0.52 -23.36 -13.53
C LYS A 345 -0.99 -23.37 -15.00
N ASN A 346 -1.13 -22.20 -15.62
CA ASN A 346 -1.59 -22.03 -17.00
C ASN A 346 -0.43 -21.78 -17.99
N ALA A 347 0.81 -22.09 -17.59
CA ALA A 347 2.01 -21.97 -18.41
C ALA A 347 2.30 -20.54 -18.94
N LEU A 348 1.84 -19.52 -18.22
CA LEU A 348 2.18 -18.11 -18.47
C LEU A 348 3.57 -17.81 -17.87
N ALA A 349 4.37 -16.98 -18.56
CA ALA A 349 5.69 -16.62 -18.10
C ALA A 349 5.61 -15.73 -16.84
N CYS A 350 6.07 -16.28 -15.72
CA CYS A 350 6.16 -15.60 -14.44
C CYS A 350 7.60 -15.68 -13.91
N TYR A 351 8.08 -14.60 -13.31
CA TYR A 351 9.44 -14.47 -12.82
C TYR A 351 9.45 -14.23 -11.32
N ALA A 352 10.38 -14.87 -10.61
CA ALA A 352 10.77 -14.49 -9.27
C ALA A 352 11.87 -13.43 -9.34
N LEU A 353 11.74 -12.37 -8.54
CA LEU A 353 12.62 -11.21 -8.56
C LEU A 353 13.51 -11.18 -7.32
N SER A 354 14.76 -10.80 -7.52
CA SER A 354 15.78 -10.71 -6.48
C SER A 354 16.17 -9.26 -6.18
N PRO A 355 16.59 -8.94 -4.95
CA PRO A 355 17.05 -7.60 -4.56
C PRO A 355 18.24 -7.04 -5.36
N ASP A 356 19.00 -7.90 -6.05
CA ASP A 356 20.10 -7.51 -6.92
C ASP A 356 19.65 -7.11 -8.35
N GLY A 357 18.33 -7.08 -8.59
CA GLY A 357 17.73 -6.74 -9.88
C GLY A 357 17.68 -7.92 -10.86
N SER A 358 18.13 -9.12 -10.48
CA SER A 358 17.98 -10.31 -11.30
C SER A 358 16.55 -10.85 -11.29
N LYS A 359 16.16 -11.52 -12.37
CA LYS A 359 14.87 -12.22 -12.51
C LYS A 359 15.09 -13.66 -12.95
N GLU A 360 14.41 -14.59 -12.29
CA GLU A 360 14.46 -16.03 -12.57
C GLU A 360 13.09 -16.49 -13.03
N MET A 361 13.02 -17.16 -14.19
CA MET A 361 11.75 -17.69 -14.71
C MET A 361 11.31 -18.88 -13.87
N ILE A 362 10.06 -18.86 -13.41
CA ILE A 362 9.49 -19.92 -12.58
C ILE A 362 9.09 -21.08 -13.49
N ALA A 363 9.75 -22.24 -13.32
CA ALA A 363 9.59 -23.36 -14.24
C ALA A 363 8.27 -24.13 -14.02
N ASP A 364 7.90 -24.33 -12.77
CA ASP A 364 6.75 -25.14 -12.37
C ASP A 364 6.25 -24.79 -10.97
N ARG A 365 5.25 -25.54 -10.51
CA ARG A 365 4.59 -25.31 -9.22
C ARG A 365 5.52 -25.55 -8.03
N ASP A 366 6.42 -26.52 -8.11
CA ASP A 366 7.35 -26.82 -7.01
C ASP A 366 8.41 -25.73 -6.90
N ASP A 367 8.85 -25.20 -8.04
CA ASP A 367 9.74 -24.04 -8.12
C ASP A 367 9.07 -22.77 -7.56
N PHE A 368 7.82 -22.50 -7.97
CA PHE A 368 7.00 -21.42 -7.40
C PHE A 368 6.94 -21.49 -5.86
N GLN A 369 6.64 -22.66 -5.30
CA GLN A 369 6.54 -22.84 -3.84
C GLN A 369 7.86 -22.54 -3.11
N LYS A 370 9.01 -22.88 -3.70
CA LYS A 370 10.33 -22.55 -3.11
C LYS A 370 10.57 -21.05 -3.07
N HIS A 371 10.24 -20.33 -4.15
CA HIS A 371 10.36 -18.88 -4.21
C HIS A 371 9.38 -18.19 -3.26
N GLN A 372 8.12 -18.66 -3.20
CA GLN A 372 7.13 -18.14 -2.27
C GLN A 372 7.55 -18.31 -0.81
N TYR A 373 8.09 -19.48 -0.45
CA TYR A 373 8.59 -19.73 0.91
C TYR A 373 9.74 -18.80 1.31
N ARG A 374 10.55 -18.35 0.33
CA ARG A 374 11.63 -17.38 0.52
C ARG A 374 11.16 -15.93 0.53
N GLY A 375 9.86 -15.67 0.35
CA GLY A 375 9.29 -14.32 0.27
C GLY A 375 9.71 -13.57 -1.00
N ALA A 376 9.89 -14.28 -2.11
CA ALA A 376 10.21 -13.64 -3.39
C ALA A 376 9.06 -12.74 -3.87
N LEU A 377 9.43 -11.62 -4.50
CA LEU A 377 8.50 -10.81 -5.27
C LEU A 377 8.32 -11.45 -6.65
N PHE A 378 7.13 -11.37 -7.24
CA PHE A 378 6.87 -11.93 -8.56
C PHE A 378 6.53 -10.85 -9.57
N GLY A 379 6.91 -11.08 -10.82
CA GLY A 379 6.56 -10.22 -11.93
C GLY A 379 6.33 -10.97 -13.22
N MET A 380 5.54 -10.37 -14.11
CA MET A 380 5.29 -10.86 -15.48
C MET A 380 5.21 -9.69 -16.45
N THR A 381 5.27 -9.96 -17.74
CA THR A 381 5.08 -8.92 -18.75
C THR A 381 3.63 -8.44 -18.75
N MET A 382 3.36 -7.24 -19.27
CA MET A 382 1.99 -6.76 -19.46
C MET A 382 1.15 -7.71 -20.32
N GLU A 383 1.75 -8.35 -21.34
CA GLU A 383 1.05 -9.26 -22.24
C GLU A 383 0.61 -10.56 -21.54
N GLU A 384 1.45 -11.10 -20.67
CA GLU A 384 1.15 -12.27 -19.84
C GLU A 384 0.06 -11.95 -18.83
N ARG A 385 0.13 -10.76 -18.22
CA ARG A 385 -0.88 -10.28 -17.28
C ARG A 385 -2.26 -10.12 -17.92
N ASP A 386 -2.32 -9.55 -19.13
CA ASP A 386 -3.56 -9.45 -19.90
C ASP A 386 -4.14 -10.84 -20.22
N THR A 387 -3.27 -11.81 -20.49
CA THR A 387 -3.67 -13.19 -20.76
C THR A 387 -4.17 -13.90 -19.50
N LEU A 388 -3.55 -13.64 -18.35
CA LEU A 388 -3.97 -14.17 -17.05
C LEU A 388 -5.42 -13.79 -16.70
N GLN A 389 -5.87 -12.59 -17.10
CA GLN A 389 -7.21 -12.10 -16.81
C GLN A 389 -8.32 -13.02 -17.35
N TYR A 390 -8.08 -13.70 -18.48
CA TYR A 390 -9.03 -14.68 -19.05
C TYR A 390 -9.21 -15.90 -18.15
N PHE A 391 -8.15 -16.31 -17.45
CA PHE A 391 -8.21 -17.42 -16.50
C PHE A 391 -8.78 -17.01 -15.15
N LYS A 392 -8.82 -15.70 -14.84
CA LYS A 392 -9.44 -15.17 -13.61
C LYS A 392 -10.96 -15.17 -13.65
N GLN A 393 -11.55 -15.01 -14.82
CA GLN A 393 -13.00 -15.01 -14.97
C GLN A 393 -13.52 -16.45 -14.89
N ASP A 394 -14.57 -16.68 -14.10
CA ASP A 394 -15.35 -17.93 -14.11
C ASP A 394 -16.18 -18.00 -15.41
N CYS A 395 -15.51 -17.99 -16.55
CA CYS A 395 -16.15 -18.01 -17.86
C CYS A 395 -16.13 -19.41 -18.45
N ILE A 396 -17.23 -19.75 -19.13
CA ILE A 396 -17.26 -20.87 -20.07
C ILE A 396 -16.34 -20.48 -21.23
N PRO A 397 -15.32 -21.30 -21.57
CA PRO A 397 -14.42 -21.00 -22.69
C PRO A 397 -15.22 -20.76 -23.98
N LEU A 398 -14.87 -19.70 -24.71
CA LEU A 398 -15.54 -19.35 -25.97
C LEU A 398 -15.39 -20.45 -27.03
N PHE A 399 -14.29 -21.20 -26.97
CA PHE A 399 -13.96 -22.29 -27.87
C PHE A 399 -13.77 -23.58 -27.08
N SER A 400 -14.22 -24.69 -27.67
CA SER A 400 -13.88 -26.02 -27.20
C SER A 400 -12.39 -26.32 -27.41
N HIS A 401 -11.92 -27.36 -26.71
CA HIS A 401 -10.52 -27.80 -26.80
C HIS A 401 -10.09 -28.18 -28.22
N GLY A 402 -11.00 -28.78 -28.99
CA GLY A 402 -10.76 -29.12 -30.40
C GLY A 402 -10.68 -27.89 -31.30
N GLU A 403 -11.55 -26.91 -31.08
CA GLU A 403 -11.53 -25.63 -31.82
C GLU A 403 -10.26 -24.83 -31.54
N MET A 404 -9.78 -24.81 -30.29
CA MET A 404 -8.52 -24.15 -29.93
C MET A 404 -7.31 -24.79 -30.60
N ARG A 405 -7.27 -26.12 -30.71
CA ARG A 405 -6.20 -26.84 -31.43
C ARG A 405 -6.18 -26.46 -32.91
N GLU A 406 -7.34 -26.41 -33.54
CA GLU A 406 -7.45 -26.03 -34.95
C GLU A 406 -7.03 -24.57 -35.19
N ILE A 407 -7.47 -23.65 -34.32
CA ILE A 407 -7.06 -22.25 -34.36
C ILE A 407 -5.53 -22.13 -34.23
N CYS A 408 -4.93 -22.89 -33.32
CA CYS A 408 -3.47 -22.91 -33.13
C CYS A 408 -2.75 -23.40 -34.39
N SER A 409 -3.19 -24.53 -34.97
CA SER A 409 -2.61 -25.10 -36.19
C SER A 409 -2.69 -24.13 -37.37
N LEU A 410 -3.86 -23.51 -37.58
CA LEU A 410 -4.07 -22.51 -38.64
C LEU A 410 -3.20 -21.27 -38.43
N ALA A 411 -3.01 -20.84 -37.17
CA ALA A 411 -2.16 -19.69 -36.86
C ALA A 411 -0.67 -19.98 -37.11
N VAL A 412 -0.19 -21.17 -36.73
CA VAL A 412 1.18 -21.64 -37.03
C VAL A 412 1.39 -21.68 -38.54
N GLN A 413 0.49 -22.32 -39.28
CA GLN A 413 0.56 -22.42 -40.74
C GLN A 413 0.60 -21.03 -41.41
N ALA A 414 -0.25 -20.11 -40.96
CA ALA A 414 -0.27 -18.73 -41.47
C ALA A 414 1.02 -17.95 -41.09
N GLY A 415 1.67 -18.28 -39.98
CA GLY A 415 2.95 -17.70 -39.58
C GLY A 415 4.09 -18.09 -40.52
N MET A 416 4.05 -19.32 -41.03
CA MET A 416 5.03 -19.83 -41.99
C MET A 416 4.98 -19.11 -43.35
N GLU A 417 3.87 -18.45 -43.69
CA GLU A 417 3.76 -17.63 -44.91
C GLU A 417 4.64 -16.34 -44.87
N ASN A 418 5.40 -16.13 -43.77
CA ASN A 418 6.44 -15.11 -43.63
C ASN A 418 5.93 -13.68 -43.90
N ASN A 419 4.73 -13.36 -43.41
CA ASN A 419 4.16 -12.02 -43.47
C ASN A 419 4.60 -11.19 -42.25
N PRO A 420 5.54 -10.23 -42.39
CA PRO A 420 6.12 -9.52 -41.24
C PRO A 420 5.11 -8.66 -40.49
N GLU A 421 4.07 -8.18 -41.17
CA GLU A 421 3.02 -7.36 -40.54
C GLU A 421 2.06 -8.18 -39.68
N LYS A 422 1.93 -9.49 -39.96
CA LYS A 422 1.00 -10.39 -39.25
C LYS A 422 1.66 -11.25 -38.18
N ALA A 423 2.98 -11.44 -38.24
CA ALA A 423 3.72 -12.30 -37.32
C ALA A 423 3.43 -12.00 -35.83
N PRO A 424 3.47 -10.74 -35.34
CA PRO A 424 3.19 -10.47 -33.92
C PRO A 424 1.77 -10.82 -33.48
N LEU A 425 0.80 -10.73 -34.40
CA LEU A 425 -0.58 -11.10 -34.11
C LEU A 425 -0.74 -12.62 -34.04
N LEU A 426 -0.09 -13.35 -34.95
CA LEU A 426 -0.11 -14.81 -35.01
C LEU A 426 0.58 -15.42 -33.78
N ASP A 427 1.73 -14.90 -33.39
CA ASP A 427 2.45 -15.32 -32.17
C ASP A 427 1.57 -15.19 -30.93
N ARG A 428 0.82 -14.09 -30.81
CA ARG A 428 -0.12 -13.88 -29.70
C ARG A 428 -1.31 -14.84 -29.74
N ILE A 429 -1.80 -15.22 -30.93
CA ILE A 429 -2.89 -16.19 -31.08
C ILE A 429 -2.41 -17.58 -30.67
N ILE A 430 -1.23 -17.99 -31.17
CA ILE A 430 -0.61 -19.28 -30.87
C ILE A 430 -0.40 -19.40 -29.37
N HIS A 431 0.29 -18.43 -28.74
CA HIS A 431 0.56 -18.45 -27.32
C HIS A 431 -0.71 -18.57 -26.46
N LYS A 432 -1.76 -17.78 -26.76
CA LYS A 432 -3.04 -17.87 -26.05
C LYS A 432 -3.73 -19.23 -26.24
N ALA A 433 -3.64 -19.80 -27.44
CA ALA A 433 -4.20 -21.11 -27.73
C ALA A 433 -3.45 -22.21 -26.95
N GLU A 434 -2.11 -22.14 -26.91
CA GLU A 434 -1.27 -23.06 -26.15
C GLU A 434 -1.58 -23.04 -24.65
N CYS A 435 -1.76 -21.86 -24.05
CA CYS A 435 -2.13 -21.73 -22.64
C CYS A 435 -3.51 -22.35 -22.33
N ALA A 436 -4.43 -22.38 -23.29
CA ALA A 436 -5.74 -23.01 -23.13
C ALA A 436 -5.71 -24.53 -23.39
N MET A 437 -4.65 -25.07 -24.01
CA MET A 437 -4.48 -26.48 -24.32
C MET A 437 -3.73 -27.24 -23.20
N SER A 438 -3.89 -28.57 -23.14
CA SER A 438 -3.16 -29.38 -22.15
C SER A 438 -1.70 -29.64 -22.59
N LYS A 439 -0.75 -29.69 -21.64
CA LYS A 439 0.69 -29.90 -21.90
C LYS A 439 1.02 -31.16 -22.73
N ALA A 440 0.16 -32.18 -22.72
CA ALA A 440 0.35 -33.40 -23.49
C ALA A 440 0.03 -33.22 -24.99
N GLU A 441 -0.80 -32.23 -25.32
CA GLU A 441 -1.33 -32.01 -26.67
C GLU A 441 -0.59 -30.88 -27.39
N THR A 442 -0.04 -29.91 -26.65
CA THR A 442 0.92 -28.93 -27.20
C THR A 442 2.10 -29.64 -27.86
N LYS A 443 2.58 -30.72 -27.23
CA LYS A 443 3.66 -31.55 -27.76
C LYS A 443 3.29 -32.26 -29.07
N SER A 444 2.03 -32.70 -29.20
CA SER A 444 1.52 -33.35 -30.43
C SER A 444 1.33 -32.35 -31.58
N ALA A 445 1.00 -31.09 -31.29
CA ALA A 445 0.91 -30.03 -32.30
C ALA A 445 2.31 -29.58 -32.77
N LEU A 446 3.29 -29.51 -31.85
CA LEU A 446 4.69 -29.24 -32.18
C LEU A 446 5.37 -30.43 -32.89
N GLU A 447 5.00 -31.67 -32.58
CA GLU A 447 5.49 -32.86 -33.30
C GLU A 447 5.00 -32.91 -34.76
N GLN A 448 3.86 -32.28 -35.08
CA GLN A 448 3.44 -32.06 -36.47
C GLN A 448 4.36 -31.06 -37.20
N GLU A 449 5.03 -30.11 -36.52
CA GLU A 449 6.03 -29.22 -37.13
C GLU A 449 7.18 -30.02 -37.75
N HIS A 450 7.63 -31.09 -37.08
CA HIS A 450 8.73 -31.91 -37.56
C HIS A 450 8.34 -32.85 -38.72
N GLU A 451 7.07 -33.22 -38.85
CA GLU A 451 6.61 -33.99 -40.02
C GLU A 451 6.45 -33.10 -41.26
N PHE A 452 5.98 -31.86 -41.12
CA PHE A 452 5.85 -30.94 -42.26
C PHE A 452 7.19 -30.39 -42.79
N GLU A 453 8.19 -30.15 -41.93
CA GLU A 453 9.56 -29.78 -42.39
C GLU A 453 10.26 -30.89 -43.18
N MET A 454 9.84 -32.16 -42.99
CA MET A 454 10.39 -33.31 -43.70
C MET A 454 9.70 -33.55 -45.05
N GLU A 455 8.43 -33.16 -45.22
CA GLU A 455 7.73 -33.25 -46.50
C GLU A 455 8.12 -32.13 -47.49
N ASP A 456 8.54 -30.95 -47.03
CA ASP A 456 9.04 -29.86 -47.90
C ASP A 456 10.52 -30.04 -48.34
N ARG A 457 11.17 -31.15 -47.95
CA ARG A 457 12.55 -31.51 -48.33
C ARG A 457 12.68 -32.74 -49.25
N GLU A 458 11.56 -33.32 -49.70
CA GLU A 458 11.51 -34.28 -50.83
C GLU A 458 10.99 -33.61 -52.10
#